data_AF-A0A0F4YWB2-F1
#
_entry.id   AF-A0A0F4YWB2-F1
#
_cell.length_a   1.000
_cell.length_b   1.000
_cell.length_c   1.000
_cell.angle_alpha   90.00
_cell.angle_beta   90.00
_cell.angle_gamma   90.00
#
_symmetry.space_group_name_H-M   'P 1'
#
loop_
_entity.id
_entity.type
_entity.pdbx_description
1 polymer ?
#
loop_
_entity_poly.entity_id
_entity_poly.type
_entity_poly.pdbx_seq_one_letter_code
_entity_poly.pdbx_strand_id
1 'polypeptide(L)'
;MSSFAGQAPYAPDYASYNWTGAPSNFALATNQDLGGNSHTENLNKWYQSGDQAYIIVASAMVLVMVPGLGFLYSGLARRKSALSMIWACMGSLSVVTFQWYFWGYSLAFSPTATNGFIGDLRYFGLMNTLGAPSPGSPLIPGLLYAFYQMQFCAVTAAIVMGAVAERGRLLPAMVFTFIWATIVYCPLACWAWNVNGWGYKYGVMDYAGGGPVEIGSGLSALAYSMVLGRRQERMMLNFRPHNVSLILLGTVFLWFGWLGFNGGSAFGANLRATMACWNSNLAAAFAAIAWVILDWRLARKWSMVGWCSGTISGLVAATPASGFITPWGSVVLGVVTGIVCNYATKVKYWIRIDDSMDVFAEHGVAGIIGLIFNALFGTDAIVGLDGVNVGAENPTTGTKVGGWLIHNYRQLYIQIAYIVATCGYAFVMSAIIAYGINMVPGLKLRASEEAELLGMDDDQLGEFAYDYVEVRRDYLAWTPQKSSQLEDGHEIPHADRYGIGAHSEMLEGHTPEEACKQSDEDDESNGQPAETTASRPAAEQHSASERTKTLVDQEKTA
;
A
#
# COMPACT_ATOMS: atom_id res chain seq x y z
N MET A 1 25.31 53.25 -41.56
CA MET A 1 26.31 52.23 -41.14
C MET A 1 26.84 52.67 -39.79
N SER A 2 26.68 51.99 -38.65
CA SER A 2 26.33 50.60 -38.36
C SER A 2 25.58 50.50 -37.03
N SER A 3 24.46 49.78 -37.05
CA SER A 3 23.80 49.17 -35.91
C SER A 3 24.69 48.09 -35.28
N PHE A 4 24.87 48.10 -33.97
CA PHE A 4 25.11 46.87 -33.21
C PHE A 4 24.41 46.99 -31.84
N ALA A 5 23.19 46.45 -31.81
CA ALA A 5 22.58 45.94 -30.61
C ALA A 5 23.49 44.81 -30.08
N GLY A 6 23.92 44.93 -28.84
CA GLY A 6 24.88 44.03 -28.20
C GLY A 6 24.36 43.39 -26.92
N GLN A 7 23.06 43.08 -26.84
CA GLN A 7 22.59 42.06 -25.91
C GLN A 7 22.74 40.69 -26.59
N ALA A 8 23.64 39.87 -26.07
CA ALA A 8 23.78 38.48 -26.48
C ALA A 8 22.45 37.73 -26.23
N PRO A 9 21.97 36.86 -27.13
CA PRO A 9 20.68 36.18 -27.00
C PRO A 9 20.63 35.09 -25.90
N TYR A 10 21.62 35.04 -25.00
CA TYR A 10 21.79 33.99 -24.01
C TYR A 10 22.35 34.51 -22.66
N ALA A 11 21.69 35.50 -22.06
CA ALA A 11 21.89 35.79 -20.65
C ALA A 11 20.71 35.22 -19.84
N PRO A 12 20.87 34.14 -19.05
CA PRO A 12 20.09 34.00 -17.84
C PRO A 12 20.86 34.76 -16.75
N ASP A 13 20.39 35.95 -16.37
CA ASP A 13 20.79 36.59 -15.11
C ASP A 13 20.19 35.77 -13.96
N TYR A 14 20.77 34.59 -13.72
CA TYR A 14 20.55 33.65 -12.60
C TYR A 14 19.26 33.88 -11.78
N ALA A 15 18.18 33.19 -12.17
CA ALA A 15 17.00 33.07 -11.34
C ALA A 15 17.25 32.10 -10.17
N SER A 16 17.94 32.57 -9.14
CA SER A 16 17.67 32.13 -7.77
C SER A 16 16.42 32.89 -7.32
N TYR A 17 15.21 32.38 -7.56
CA TYR A 17 13.92 32.91 -7.07
C TYR A 17 13.60 34.42 -7.27
N ASN A 18 14.44 35.22 -7.91
CA ASN A 18 14.25 36.68 -8.08
C ASN A 18 13.15 37.04 -9.10
N TRP A 19 12.56 36.04 -9.73
CA TRP A 19 11.49 36.18 -10.72
C TRP A 19 10.28 35.35 -10.29
N THR A 20 9.13 36.01 -10.18
CA THR A 20 7.83 35.34 -10.03
C THR A 20 7.30 34.99 -11.42
N GLY A 21 7.16 33.70 -11.72
CA GLY A 21 6.65 33.20 -12.99
C GLY A 21 7.43 31.99 -13.53
N ALA A 22 7.01 31.46 -14.68
CA ALA A 22 7.70 30.33 -15.31
C ALA A 22 9.18 30.67 -15.59
N PRO A 23 10.13 29.75 -15.30
CA PRO A 23 11.56 30.04 -15.31
C PRO A 23 12.14 30.28 -16.70
N SER A 24 11.38 30.08 -17.79
CA SER A 24 11.89 30.13 -19.16
C SER A 24 10.81 30.32 -20.23
N ASN A 25 11.14 31.04 -21.31
CA ASN A 25 10.28 31.18 -22.49
C ASN A 25 10.46 29.97 -23.44
N PHE A 26 9.65 28.93 -23.21
CA PHE A 26 9.66 27.70 -24.01
C PHE A 26 9.20 27.86 -25.47
N ALA A 27 8.68 29.03 -25.88
CA ALA A 27 8.33 29.28 -27.27
C ALA A 27 9.54 29.21 -28.22
N LEU A 28 10.75 29.32 -27.66
CA LEU A 28 12.03 29.23 -28.38
C LEU A 28 12.56 27.80 -28.53
N ALA A 29 11.86 26.79 -28.01
CA ALA A 29 12.26 25.39 -28.14
C ALA A 29 12.24 24.96 -29.62
N THR A 30 13.29 24.25 -30.04
CA THR A 30 13.42 23.74 -31.42
C THR A 30 12.38 22.69 -31.81
N ASN A 31 11.75 22.06 -30.82
CA ASN A 31 10.61 21.15 -30.97
C ASN A 31 9.68 21.32 -29.76
N GLN A 32 8.46 21.80 -29.95
CA GLN A 32 7.55 22.06 -28.84
C GLN A 32 6.98 20.79 -28.18
N ASP A 33 6.88 19.68 -28.92
CA ASP A 33 6.38 18.41 -28.39
C ASP A 33 7.38 17.75 -27.43
N LEU A 34 8.68 17.87 -27.73
CA LEU A 34 9.76 17.25 -26.94
C LEU A 34 10.49 18.24 -26.02
N GLY A 35 10.18 19.54 -26.11
CA GLY A 35 10.88 20.62 -25.41
C GLY A 35 12.21 21.04 -26.04
N GLY A 36 12.51 20.53 -27.24
CA GLY A 36 13.71 20.81 -28.03
C GLY A 36 14.29 19.55 -28.68
N ASN A 37 15.36 19.72 -29.46
CA ASN A 37 16.15 18.63 -30.02
C ASN A 37 17.43 18.42 -29.20
N SER A 38 17.51 17.30 -28.47
CA SER A 38 18.66 16.99 -27.60
C SER A 38 20.00 16.81 -28.34
N HIS A 39 19.99 16.65 -29.67
CA HIS A 39 21.22 16.59 -30.47
C HIS A 39 21.88 17.96 -30.67
N THR A 40 21.10 19.04 -30.57
CA THR A 40 21.56 20.40 -30.88
C THR A 40 21.33 21.39 -29.74
N GLU A 41 20.61 21.00 -28.69
CA GLU A 41 20.20 21.85 -27.60
C GLU A 41 20.27 21.11 -26.25
N ASN A 42 20.81 21.76 -25.23
CA ASN A 42 20.70 21.27 -23.85
C ASN A 42 19.28 21.56 -23.32
N LEU A 43 18.43 20.53 -23.26
CA LEU A 43 17.04 20.65 -22.80
C LEU A 43 16.93 21.02 -21.31
N ASN A 44 17.99 20.84 -20.52
CA ASN A 44 17.99 21.17 -19.09
C ASN A 44 18.08 22.67 -18.81
N LYS A 45 18.51 23.48 -19.79
CA LYS A 45 18.71 24.93 -19.61
C LYS A 45 17.44 25.68 -19.20
N TRP A 46 16.27 25.06 -19.40
CA TRP A 46 14.97 25.64 -19.14
C TRP A 46 14.45 25.41 -17.71
N TYR A 47 15.16 24.62 -16.91
CA TYR A 47 14.73 24.18 -15.58
C TYR A 47 15.79 24.45 -14.53
N GLN A 48 15.35 24.65 -13.29
CA GLN A 48 16.26 24.74 -12.15
C GLN A 48 16.66 23.33 -11.70
N SER A 49 17.96 23.10 -11.55
CA SER A 49 18.49 21.79 -11.12
C SER A 49 18.00 21.40 -9.72
N GLY A 50 17.79 22.38 -8.82
CA GLY A 50 17.24 22.15 -7.48
C GLY A 50 15.81 21.61 -7.50
N ASP A 51 14.95 22.17 -8.36
CA ASP A 51 13.57 21.71 -8.51
C ASP A 51 13.52 20.28 -9.09
N GLN A 52 14.31 20.01 -10.13
CA GLN A 52 14.40 18.68 -10.70
C GLN A 52 14.92 17.65 -9.68
N ALA A 53 16.01 17.98 -8.96
CA ALA A 53 16.59 17.09 -7.96
C ALA A 53 15.60 16.79 -6.84
N TYR A 54 14.89 17.81 -6.34
CA TYR A 54 13.87 17.64 -5.32
C TYR A 54 12.75 16.70 -5.78
N ILE A 55 12.22 16.86 -7.00
CA ILE A 55 11.12 16.02 -7.49
C ILE A 55 11.57 14.59 -7.83
N ILE A 56 12.83 14.39 -8.26
CA ILE A 56 13.40 13.04 -8.40
C ILE A 56 13.44 12.33 -7.05
N VAL A 57 13.95 13.01 -6.01
CA VAL A 57 14.01 12.46 -4.65
C VAL A 57 12.59 12.26 -4.09
N ALA A 58 11.68 13.21 -4.27
CA ALA A 58 10.29 13.08 -3.86
C ALA A 58 9.61 11.87 -4.53
N SER A 59 9.89 11.61 -5.82
CA SER A 59 9.40 10.41 -6.51
C SER A 59 9.89 9.12 -5.83
N ALA A 60 11.17 9.06 -5.45
CA ALA A 60 11.72 7.91 -4.73
C ALA A 60 11.11 7.76 -3.32
N MET A 61 10.83 8.87 -2.63
CA MET A 61 10.13 8.86 -1.35
C MET A 61 8.71 8.29 -1.49
N VAL A 62 7.96 8.70 -2.52
CA VAL A 62 6.61 8.17 -2.77
C VAL A 62 6.65 6.69 -3.14
N LEU A 63 7.64 6.26 -3.94
CA LEU A 63 7.83 4.84 -4.26
C LEU A 63 7.93 3.96 -3.00
N VAL A 64 8.61 4.44 -1.95
CA VAL A 64 8.75 3.73 -0.66
C VAL A 64 7.41 3.55 0.08
N MET A 65 6.38 4.34 -0.24
CA MET A 65 5.05 4.16 0.35
C MET A 65 4.41 2.84 -0.06
N VAL A 66 4.69 2.31 -1.26
CA VAL A 66 4.15 1.01 -1.70
C VAL A 66 4.59 -0.14 -0.79
N PRO A 67 5.89 -0.38 -0.54
CA PRO A 67 6.30 -1.38 0.45
C PRO A 67 5.88 -0.98 1.87
N GLY A 68 5.77 0.32 2.18
CA GLY A 68 5.18 0.79 3.44
C GLY A 68 3.76 0.26 3.68
N LEU A 69 2.89 0.34 2.67
CA LEU A 69 1.54 -0.26 2.69
C LEU A 69 1.61 -1.78 2.79
N GLY A 70 2.55 -2.41 2.08
CA GLY A 70 2.81 -3.84 2.20
C GLY A 70 3.07 -4.27 3.64
N PHE A 71 3.96 -3.58 4.35
CA PHE A 71 4.24 -3.86 5.76
C PHE A 71 3.09 -3.50 6.69
N LEU A 72 2.40 -2.37 6.45
CA LEU A 72 1.24 -1.95 7.23
C LEU A 72 0.13 -3.02 7.18
N TYR A 73 -0.28 -3.39 5.96
CA TYR A 73 -1.34 -4.37 5.76
C TYR A 73 -0.92 -5.79 6.12
N SER A 74 0.34 -6.16 5.89
CA SER A 74 0.89 -7.40 6.42
C SER A 74 0.67 -7.43 7.92
N GLY A 75 1.18 -6.43 8.67
CA GLY A 75 1.08 -6.33 10.13
C GLY A 75 -0.35 -6.43 10.68
N LEU A 76 -1.31 -5.84 9.95
CA LEU A 76 -2.75 -5.90 10.26
C LEU A 76 -3.37 -7.27 9.95
N ALA A 77 -2.96 -7.94 8.87
CA ALA A 77 -3.45 -9.27 8.49
C ALA A 77 -3.05 -10.35 9.50
N ARG A 78 -3.73 -11.51 9.45
CA ARG A 78 -3.28 -12.70 10.18
C ARG A 78 -1.96 -13.24 9.62
N ARG A 79 -1.19 -13.90 10.48
CA ARG A 79 0.14 -14.46 10.15
C ARG A 79 0.17 -15.29 8.86
N LYS A 80 -0.88 -16.08 8.62
CA LYS A 80 -1.01 -16.99 7.45
C LYS A 80 -1.35 -16.28 6.12
N SER A 81 -1.48 -14.96 6.15
CA SER A 81 -1.79 -14.11 5.00
C SER A 81 -0.94 -12.84 5.01
N ALA A 82 0.19 -12.87 5.72
CA ALA A 82 1.05 -11.71 5.90
C ALA A 82 1.93 -11.47 4.66
N LEU A 83 2.44 -12.53 4.03
CA LEU A 83 3.29 -12.43 2.85
C LEU A 83 2.49 -12.01 1.61
N SER A 84 1.29 -12.56 1.45
CA SER A 84 0.36 -12.25 0.37
C SER A 84 -0.03 -10.77 0.34
N MET A 85 -0.10 -10.08 1.48
CA MET A 85 -0.32 -8.64 1.50
C MET A 85 0.88 -7.83 0.98
N ILE A 86 2.10 -8.23 1.35
CA ILE A 86 3.33 -7.62 0.82
C ILE A 86 3.38 -7.85 -0.70
N TRP A 87 3.17 -9.09 -1.12
CA TRP A 87 3.17 -9.46 -2.53
C TRP A 87 2.10 -8.68 -3.32
N ALA A 88 0.87 -8.58 -2.81
CA ALA A 88 -0.22 -7.86 -3.48
C ALA A 88 0.16 -6.40 -3.72
N CYS A 89 0.76 -5.72 -2.74
CA CYS A 89 1.22 -4.34 -2.89
C CYS A 89 2.34 -4.24 -3.94
N MET A 90 3.36 -5.09 -3.88
CA MET A 90 4.49 -5.07 -4.84
C MET A 90 4.08 -5.48 -6.27
N GLY A 91 3.18 -6.46 -6.39
CA GLY A 91 2.58 -6.87 -7.65
C GLY A 91 1.77 -5.73 -8.27
N SER A 92 0.99 -5.01 -7.46
CA SER A 92 0.21 -3.87 -7.94
C SER A 92 1.10 -2.75 -8.49
N LEU A 93 2.25 -2.47 -7.86
CA LEU A 93 3.25 -1.53 -8.38
C LEU A 93 3.80 -1.96 -9.73
N SER A 94 4.09 -3.25 -9.92
CA SER A 94 4.59 -3.78 -11.19
C SER A 94 3.54 -3.61 -12.30
N VAL A 95 2.28 -3.92 -12.01
CA VAL A 95 1.15 -3.74 -12.94
C VAL A 95 0.95 -2.28 -13.30
N VAL A 96 0.95 -1.38 -12.31
CA VAL A 96 0.78 0.06 -12.53
C VAL A 96 1.94 0.65 -13.32
N THR A 97 3.18 0.26 -13.02
CA THR A 97 4.36 0.74 -13.77
C THR A 97 4.20 0.43 -15.27
N PHE A 98 3.76 -0.78 -15.60
CA PHE A 98 3.45 -1.14 -16.98
C PHE A 98 2.25 -0.37 -17.54
N GLN A 99 1.12 -0.34 -16.82
CA GLN A 99 -0.10 0.36 -17.25
C GLN A 99 0.15 1.84 -17.53
N TRP A 100 0.92 2.49 -16.67
CA TRP A 100 1.25 3.91 -16.74
C TRP A 100 2.12 4.23 -17.96
N TYR A 101 3.17 3.44 -18.16
CA TYR A 101 4.01 3.50 -19.36
C TYR A 101 3.20 3.25 -20.63
N PHE A 102 2.34 2.21 -20.62
CA PHE A 102 1.59 1.79 -21.81
C PHE A 102 0.63 2.88 -22.28
N TRP A 103 -0.28 3.34 -21.40
CA TRP A 103 -1.21 4.43 -21.74
C TRP A 103 -1.67 5.30 -20.57
N GLY A 104 -1.39 4.90 -19.31
CA GLY A 104 -1.99 5.54 -18.14
C GLY A 104 -1.61 7.01 -18.02
N TYR A 105 -0.34 7.34 -18.26
CA TYR A 105 0.12 8.73 -18.28
C TYR A 105 -0.66 9.58 -19.30
N SER A 106 -0.87 9.04 -20.51
CA SER A 106 -1.60 9.71 -21.59
C SER A 106 -3.07 9.93 -21.21
N LEU A 107 -3.73 8.90 -20.69
CA LEU A 107 -5.15 8.96 -20.30
C LEU A 107 -5.40 9.87 -19.10
N ALA A 108 -4.42 10.07 -18.22
CA ALA A 108 -4.54 11.01 -17.11
C ALA A 108 -4.19 12.45 -17.53
N PHE A 109 -3.08 12.64 -18.26
CA PHE A 109 -2.43 13.95 -18.37
C PHE A 109 -2.22 14.48 -19.78
N SER A 110 -2.73 13.81 -20.83
CA SER A 110 -2.68 14.37 -22.18
C SER A 110 -3.43 15.72 -22.23
N PRO A 111 -2.77 16.83 -22.63
CA PRO A 111 -3.40 18.14 -22.70
C PRO A 111 -4.21 18.32 -23.98
N THR A 112 -4.11 17.42 -24.96
CA THR A 112 -4.82 17.53 -26.25
C THR A 112 -6.28 17.09 -26.15
N ALA A 113 -6.63 16.30 -25.14
CA ALA A 113 -8.00 15.89 -24.87
C ALA A 113 -8.80 17.04 -24.22
N THR A 114 -9.89 17.45 -24.87
CA THR A 114 -10.73 18.58 -24.42
C THR A 114 -12.07 18.17 -23.81
N ASN A 115 -12.37 16.86 -23.76
CA ASN A 115 -13.64 16.33 -23.24
C ASN A 115 -13.82 16.51 -21.71
N GLY A 116 -12.72 16.80 -21.00
CA GLY A 116 -12.71 17.07 -19.56
C GLY A 116 -12.96 15.88 -18.64
N PHE A 117 -13.01 14.66 -19.19
CA PHE A 117 -13.28 13.43 -18.47
C PHE A 117 -12.10 12.45 -18.48
N ILE A 118 -11.47 12.23 -19.65
CA ILE A 118 -10.30 11.35 -19.81
C ILE A 118 -9.40 11.87 -20.93
N GLY A 119 -8.09 11.65 -20.82
CA GLY A 119 -7.09 11.94 -21.83
C GLY A 119 -7.24 11.09 -23.10
N ASP A 120 -6.45 11.43 -24.12
CA ASP A 120 -6.30 10.65 -25.35
C ASP A 120 -4.99 9.82 -25.31
N LEU A 121 -4.58 9.24 -26.44
CA LEU A 121 -3.39 8.41 -26.55
C LEU A 121 -2.15 9.14 -27.12
N ARG A 122 -2.09 10.49 -27.02
CA ARG A 122 -0.95 11.30 -27.51
C ARG A 122 0.40 10.87 -26.92
N TYR A 123 0.41 10.41 -25.67
CA TYR A 123 1.59 9.96 -24.93
C TYR A 123 1.62 8.44 -24.71
N PHE A 124 0.98 7.65 -25.58
CA PHE A 124 1.07 6.19 -25.55
C PHE A 124 2.54 5.74 -25.54
N GLY A 125 2.90 4.78 -24.68
CA GLY A 125 4.29 4.34 -24.53
C GLY A 125 5.27 5.43 -24.10
N LEU A 126 4.79 6.49 -23.44
CA LEU A 126 5.54 7.73 -23.14
C LEU A 126 6.13 8.41 -24.40
N MET A 127 5.58 8.15 -25.59
CA MET A 127 5.91 8.92 -26.79
C MET A 127 5.66 10.41 -26.52
N ASN A 128 6.45 11.30 -27.15
CA ASN A 128 6.34 12.75 -26.96
C ASN A 128 6.46 13.23 -25.50
N THR A 129 7.05 12.43 -24.60
CA THR A 129 7.24 12.76 -23.19
C THR A 129 8.73 12.90 -22.89
N LEU A 130 9.24 14.13 -22.97
CA LEU A 130 10.67 14.42 -22.74
C LEU A 130 10.86 15.74 -21.96
N GLY A 131 11.51 16.72 -22.58
CA GLY A 131 11.91 17.99 -21.96
C GLY A 131 10.90 19.12 -22.12
N ALA A 132 9.74 18.89 -22.72
CA ALA A 132 8.66 19.88 -22.77
C ALA A 132 8.14 20.16 -21.34
N PRO A 133 7.67 21.38 -21.03
CA PRO A 133 7.07 21.67 -19.73
C PRO A 133 5.96 20.70 -19.39
N SER A 134 5.91 20.25 -18.14
CA SER A 134 4.83 19.36 -17.71
C SER A 134 3.47 20.06 -17.75
N PRO A 135 2.37 19.33 -17.98
CA PRO A 135 1.03 19.92 -17.95
C PRO A 135 0.59 20.39 -16.56
N GLY A 136 1.22 19.90 -15.49
CA GLY A 136 0.91 20.29 -14.10
C GLY A 136 1.71 21.49 -13.59
N SER A 137 2.93 21.69 -14.08
CA SER A 137 3.78 22.83 -13.69
C SER A 137 4.88 23.10 -14.72
N PRO A 138 5.17 24.36 -15.05
CA PRO A 138 6.28 24.72 -15.93
C PRO A 138 7.66 24.56 -15.26
N LEU A 139 7.73 24.26 -13.95
CA LEU A 139 9.00 24.13 -13.22
C LEU A 139 9.76 22.85 -13.52
N ILE A 140 9.08 21.81 -14.04
CA ILE A 140 9.67 20.50 -14.31
C ILE A 140 9.30 19.98 -15.70
N PRO A 141 10.16 19.14 -16.31
CA PRO A 141 9.87 18.53 -17.60
C PRO A 141 8.80 17.45 -17.50
N GLY A 142 8.09 17.23 -18.61
CA GLY A 142 7.01 16.26 -18.74
C GLY A 142 7.44 14.83 -18.38
N LEU A 143 8.67 14.42 -18.69
CA LEU A 143 9.19 13.11 -18.30
C LEU A 143 9.31 12.94 -16.77
N LEU A 144 9.79 13.97 -16.08
CA LEU A 144 9.89 13.94 -14.62
C LEU A 144 8.50 13.96 -13.97
N TYR A 145 7.58 14.75 -14.52
CA TYR A 145 6.19 14.75 -14.08
C TYR A 145 5.51 13.39 -14.26
N ALA A 146 5.72 12.74 -15.41
CA ALA A 146 5.21 11.39 -15.67
C ALA A 146 5.75 10.37 -14.66
N PHE A 147 7.04 10.44 -14.34
CA PHE A 147 7.67 9.55 -13.35
C PHE A 147 7.14 9.79 -11.93
N TYR A 148 6.98 11.05 -11.52
CA TYR A 148 6.42 11.40 -10.21
C TYR A 148 4.97 10.95 -10.07
N GLN A 149 4.12 11.27 -11.05
CA GLN A 149 2.70 10.93 -11.03
C GLN A 149 2.41 9.43 -11.14
N MET A 150 3.31 8.66 -11.75
CA MET A 150 3.24 7.19 -11.72
C MET A 150 3.20 6.66 -10.29
N GLN A 151 3.97 7.28 -9.39
CA GLN A 151 4.08 6.84 -8.00
C GLN A 151 2.75 7.01 -7.27
N PHE A 152 1.98 8.06 -7.57
CA PHE A 152 0.66 8.29 -7.01
C PHE A 152 -0.31 7.18 -7.43
N CYS A 153 -0.29 6.80 -8.72
CA CYS A 153 -1.09 5.68 -9.21
C CYS A 153 -0.70 4.37 -8.52
N ALA A 154 0.61 4.13 -8.37
CA ALA A 154 1.13 2.91 -7.75
C ALA A 154 0.75 2.81 -6.25
N VAL A 155 0.88 3.91 -5.51
CA VAL A 155 0.42 4.00 -4.12
C VAL A 155 -1.08 3.79 -4.03
N THR A 156 -1.86 4.41 -4.91
CA THR A 156 -3.32 4.25 -4.91
C THR A 156 -3.73 2.80 -5.14
N ALA A 157 -3.11 2.13 -6.11
CA ALA A 157 -3.35 0.71 -6.37
C ALA A 157 -2.97 -0.16 -5.16
N ALA A 158 -1.84 0.13 -4.51
CA ALA A 158 -1.41 -0.58 -3.31
C ALA A 158 -2.41 -0.38 -2.15
N ILE A 159 -2.99 0.81 -1.96
CA ILE A 159 -4.05 1.05 -0.98
C ILE A 159 -5.27 0.17 -1.27
N VAL A 160 -5.70 0.09 -2.54
CA VAL A 160 -6.83 -0.76 -2.95
C VAL A 160 -6.56 -2.24 -2.64
N MET A 161 -5.30 -2.70 -2.71
CA MET A 161 -4.95 -4.09 -2.37
C MET A 161 -5.26 -4.47 -0.93
N GLY A 162 -5.43 -3.51 -0.01
CA GLY A 162 -5.95 -3.77 1.34
C GLY A 162 -7.29 -4.52 1.34
N ALA A 163 -8.11 -4.35 0.30
CA ALA A 163 -9.39 -5.04 0.15
C ALA A 163 -9.28 -6.55 -0.12
N VAL A 164 -8.13 -7.00 -0.65
CA VAL A 164 -7.86 -8.41 -1.01
C VAL A 164 -7.57 -9.26 0.23
N ALA A 165 -7.33 -8.63 1.39
CA ALA A 165 -6.82 -9.29 2.57
C ALA A 165 -7.55 -10.58 2.97
N GLU A 166 -6.74 -11.61 3.19
CA GLU A 166 -7.08 -12.94 3.72
C GLU A 166 -7.97 -13.84 2.86
N ARG A 167 -8.54 -13.35 1.75
CA ARG A 167 -9.49 -14.14 0.94
C ARG A 167 -9.53 -13.82 -0.55
N GLY A 168 -8.87 -12.75 -0.99
CA GLY A 168 -8.80 -12.39 -2.39
C GLY A 168 -7.67 -13.13 -3.10
N ARG A 169 -7.93 -13.59 -4.33
CA ARG A 169 -6.93 -14.23 -5.19
C ARG A 169 -6.03 -13.16 -5.84
N LEU A 170 -4.74 -13.45 -5.93
CA LEU A 170 -3.74 -12.47 -6.34
C LEU A 170 -3.84 -12.12 -7.83
N LEU A 171 -3.93 -13.13 -8.71
CA LEU A 171 -4.02 -12.91 -10.16
C LEU A 171 -5.24 -12.06 -10.56
N PRO A 172 -6.48 -12.34 -10.12
CA PRO A 172 -7.63 -11.50 -10.39
C PRO A 172 -7.50 -10.07 -9.84
N ALA A 173 -6.84 -9.91 -8.69
CA ALA A 173 -6.54 -8.58 -8.15
C ALA A 173 -5.60 -7.78 -9.06
N MET A 174 -4.60 -8.44 -9.68
CA MET A 174 -3.71 -7.78 -10.66
C MET A 174 -4.45 -7.36 -11.94
N VAL A 175 -5.35 -8.21 -12.44
CA VAL A 175 -6.21 -7.86 -13.59
C VAL A 175 -7.14 -6.70 -13.24
N PHE A 176 -7.74 -6.73 -12.04
CA PHE A 176 -8.54 -5.62 -11.52
C PHE A 176 -7.73 -4.34 -11.51
N THR A 177 -6.51 -4.35 -10.94
CA THR A 177 -5.65 -3.17 -10.86
C THR A 177 -5.35 -2.55 -12.23
N PHE A 178 -5.05 -3.35 -13.26
CA PHE A 178 -4.78 -2.82 -14.60
C PHE A 178 -6.00 -2.09 -15.20
N ILE A 179 -7.18 -2.72 -15.11
CA ILE A 179 -8.43 -2.16 -15.65
C ILE A 179 -8.84 -0.93 -14.82
N TRP A 180 -8.81 -1.06 -13.50
CA TRP A 180 -9.13 -0.02 -12.55
C TRP A 180 -8.23 1.21 -12.71
N ALA A 181 -6.92 1.03 -12.87
CA ALA A 181 -6.00 2.14 -13.13
C ALA A 181 -6.38 2.88 -14.43
N THR A 182 -6.85 2.15 -15.44
CA THR A 182 -7.21 2.70 -16.76
C THR A 182 -8.52 3.47 -16.75
N ILE A 183 -9.59 2.94 -16.14
CA ILE A 183 -10.94 3.54 -16.24
C ILE A 183 -11.49 4.13 -14.93
N VAL A 184 -10.76 4.00 -13.82
CA VAL A 184 -11.10 4.66 -12.54
C VAL A 184 -10.05 5.71 -12.20
N TYR A 185 -8.80 5.31 -12.00
CA TYR A 185 -7.74 6.24 -11.59
C TYR A 185 -7.47 7.31 -12.66
N CYS A 186 -7.24 6.93 -13.92
CA CYS A 186 -6.92 7.90 -14.97
C CYS A 186 -8.02 8.97 -15.17
N PRO A 187 -9.33 8.62 -15.20
CA PRO A 187 -10.40 9.62 -15.17
C PRO A 187 -10.37 10.52 -13.93
N LEU A 188 -10.28 9.96 -12.72
CA LEU A 188 -10.25 10.77 -11.50
C LEU A 188 -9.07 11.76 -11.50
N ALA A 189 -7.87 11.29 -11.89
CA ALA A 189 -6.68 12.11 -12.06
C ALA A 189 -6.86 13.19 -13.13
N CYS A 190 -7.50 12.85 -14.26
CA CYS A 190 -7.82 13.81 -15.31
C CYS A 190 -8.75 14.91 -14.78
N TRP A 191 -9.79 14.56 -14.02
CA TRP A 191 -10.73 15.55 -13.49
C TRP A 191 -10.06 16.57 -12.57
N ALA A 192 -9.14 16.10 -11.72
CA ALA A 192 -8.50 16.93 -10.70
C ALA A 192 -7.34 17.77 -11.26
N TRP A 193 -6.50 17.16 -12.09
CA TRP A 193 -5.15 17.65 -12.35
C TRP A 193 -4.82 17.89 -13.81
N ASN A 194 -5.62 17.36 -14.74
CA ASN A 194 -5.47 17.74 -16.13
C ASN A 194 -6.04 19.14 -16.32
N VAL A 195 -5.32 20.02 -17.01
CA VAL A 195 -5.75 21.39 -17.35
C VAL A 195 -7.11 21.44 -18.04
N ASN A 196 -7.49 20.36 -18.73
CA ASN A 196 -8.79 20.23 -19.36
C ASN A 196 -9.86 19.54 -18.54
N GLY A 197 -9.49 18.92 -17.41
CA GLY A 197 -10.37 18.24 -16.48
C GLY A 197 -11.50 19.14 -15.99
N TRP A 198 -12.70 18.58 -15.87
CA TRP A 198 -13.86 19.36 -15.44
C TRP A 198 -13.69 19.92 -14.01
N GLY A 199 -13.09 19.15 -13.10
CA GLY A 199 -12.84 19.57 -11.71
C GLY A 199 -11.83 20.71 -11.65
N TYR A 200 -10.71 20.57 -12.36
CA TYR A 200 -9.69 21.61 -12.52
C TYR A 200 -10.31 22.92 -13.04
N LYS A 201 -11.07 22.87 -14.14
CA LYS A 201 -11.74 24.06 -14.71
C LYS A 201 -12.77 24.67 -13.79
N TYR A 202 -13.49 23.84 -13.03
CA TYR A 202 -14.49 24.30 -12.06
C TYR A 202 -13.86 24.90 -10.79
N GLY A 203 -12.54 24.76 -10.63
CA GLY A 203 -11.75 25.30 -9.51
C GLY A 203 -11.79 24.42 -8.26
N VAL A 204 -11.84 23.11 -8.44
CA VAL A 204 -11.61 22.15 -7.36
C VAL A 204 -10.19 22.33 -6.83
N MET A 205 -10.08 22.43 -5.50
CA MET A 205 -8.81 22.44 -4.80
C MET A 205 -8.51 21.02 -4.31
N ASP A 206 -7.60 20.35 -5.01
CA ASP A 206 -7.04 19.07 -4.62
C ASP A 206 -5.53 19.05 -4.87
N TYR A 207 -4.75 19.23 -3.80
CA TYR A 207 -3.32 19.53 -3.89
C TYR A 207 -2.49 18.31 -4.30
N ALA A 208 -2.61 17.21 -3.56
CA ALA A 208 -1.84 15.98 -3.78
C ALA A 208 -2.72 14.73 -3.97
N GLY A 209 -4.05 14.85 -4.05
CA GLY A 209 -4.90 13.76 -4.54
C GLY A 209 -5.92 13.19 -3.56
N GLY A 210 -6.64 14.04 -2.83
CA GLY A 210 -7.78 13.59 -2.02
C GLY A 210 -8.85 12.88 -2.85
N GLY A 211 -9.09 13.30 -4.09
CA GLY A 211 -10.02 12.65 -5.01
C GLY A 211 -9.42 11.40 -5.69
N PRO A 212 -8.37 11.54 -6.52
CA PRO A 212 -7.81 10.41 -7.27
C PRO A 212 -7.20 9.31 -6.41
N VAL A 213 -6.56 9.68 -5.29
CA VAL A 213 -5.82 8.74 -4.45
C VAL A 213 -6.67 8.30 -3.27
N GLU A 214 -7.10 9.21 -2.41
CA GLU A 214 -7.67 8.84 -1.10
C GLU A 214 -9.11 8.36 -1.20
N ILE A 215 -10.00 9.19 -1.76
CA ILE A 215 -11.39 8.80 -2.05
C ILE A 215 -11.40 7.70 -3.11
N GLY A 216 -10.60 7.86 -4.16
CA GLY A 216 -10.45 6.90 -5.24
C GLY A 216 -10.14 5.50 -4.72
N SER A 217 -9.09 5.33 -3.91
CA SER A 217 -8.75 4.04 -3.32
C SER A 217 -9.76 3.59 -2.25
N GLY A 218 -10.16 4.48 -1.32
CA GLY A 218 -11.05 4.13 -0.22
C GLY A 218 -12.40 3.58 -0.67
N LEU A 219 -13.02 4.22 -1.66
CA LEU A 219 -14.31 3.79 -2.20
C LEU A 219 -14.15 2.60 -3.17
N SER A 220 -13.03 2.49 -3.87
CA SER A 220 -12.74 1.33 -4.72
C SER A 220 -12.47 0.07 -3.90
N ALA A 221 -11.74 0.20 -2.78
CA ALA A 221 -11.53 -0.87 -1.80
C ALA A 221 -12.86 -1.31 -1.18
N LEU A 222 -13.72 -0.36 -0.78
CA LEU A 222 -15.05 -0.67 -0.26
C LEU A 222 -15.92 -1.42 -1.28
N ALA A 223 -15.91 -0.98 -2.55
CA ALA A 223 -16.62 -1.64 -3.64
C ALA A 223 -16.06 -3.05 -3.90
N TYR A 224 -14.73 -3.22 -3.91
CA TYR A 224 -14.09 -4.51 -4.07
C TYR A 224 -14.47 -5.46 -2.92
N SER A 225 -14.37 -5.01 -1.67
CA SER A 225 -14.77 -5.78 -0.49
C SER A 225 -16.26 -6.17 -0.48
N MET A 226 -17.13 -5.32 -1.04
CA MET A 226 -18.54 -5.64 -1.22
C MET A 226 -18.74 -6.84 -2.17
N VAL A 227 -18.02 -6.87 -3.30
CA VAL A 227 -18.12 -7.96 -4.29
C VAL A 227 -17.43 -9.23 -3.78
N LEU A 228 -16.28 -9.10 -3.12
CA LEU A 228 -15.54 -10.22 -2.53
C LEU A 228 -16.34 -10.91 -1.41
N GLY A 229 -17.16 -10.13 -0.71
CA GLY A 229 -17.97 -10.58 0.41
C GLY A 229 -17.20 -10.67 1.72
N ARG A 230 -17.96 -10.94 2.78
CA ARG A 230 -17.45 -10.98 4.17
C ARG A 230 -16.61 -12.22 4.46
N ARG A 231 -15.61 -12.07 5.33
CA ARG A 231 -14.94 -13.19 6.00
C ARG A 231 -15.91 -13.93 6.92
N GLN A 232 -15.61 -15.19 7.22
CA GLN A 232 -16.43 -15.99 8.13
C GLN A 232 -16.41 -15.39 9.55
N GLU A 233 -17.58 -15.24 10.17
CA GLU A 233 -17.72 -14.60 11.49
C GLU A 233 -16.91 -15.31 12.59
N ARG A 234 -16.81 -16.65 12.52
CA ARG A 234 -15.99 -17.45 13.44
C ARG A 234 -14.51 -17.06 13.39
N MET A 235 -14.01 -16.64 12.24
CA MET A 235 -12.64 -16.17 12.07
C MET A 235 -12.42 -14.74 12.57
N MET A 236 -13.50 -13.97 12.78
CA MET A 236 -13.44 -12.57 13.25
C MET A 236 -13.46 -12.44 14.78
N LEU A 237 -13.95 -13.45 15.51
CA LEU A 237 -14.10 -13.42 16.97
C LEU A 237 -12.77 -13.26 17.73
N ASN A 238 -11.65 -13.71 17.16
CA ASN A 238 -10.31 -13.64 17.75
C ASN A 238 -9.30 -12.90 16.84
N PHE A 239 -9.76 -11.97 15.99
CA PHE A 239 -8.86 -11.21 15.14
C PHE A 239 -7.93 -10.33 15.98
N ARG A 240 -6.62 -10.56 15.85
CA ARG A 240 -5.56 -9.71 16.40
C ARG A 240 -4.55 -9.45 15.30
N PRO A 241 -4.02 -8.22 15.18
CA PRO A 241 -2.92 -7.94 14.28
C PRO A 241 -1.76 -8.90 14.55
N HIS A 242 -1.17 -9.48 13.50
CA HIS A 242 -0.14 -10.49 13.71
C HIS A 242 1.18 -9.89 14.20
N ASN A 243 1.50 -8.65 13.80
CA ASN A 243 2.76 -7.99 14.16
C ASN A 243 2.62 -6.46 14.18
N VAL A 244 2.48 -5.89 15.39
CA VAL A 244 2.36 -4.44 15.59
C VAL A 244 3.64 -3.68 15.18
N SER A 245 4.81 -4.31 15.26
CA SER A 245 6.06 -3.69 14.82
C SER A 245 6.10 -3.49 13.31
N LEU A 246 5.50 -4.40 12.52
CA LEU A 246 5.35 -4.20 11.07
C LEU A 246 4.36 -3.07 10.74
N ILE A 247 3.27 -2.95 11.51
CA ILE A 247 2.32 -1.82 11.38
C ILE A 247 3.07 -0.50 11.57
N LEU A 248 3.87 -0.41 12.64
CA LEU A 248 4.69 0.77 12.90
C LEU A 248 5.72 1.02 11.78
N LEU A 249 6.44 -0.01 11.33
CA LEU A 249 7.41 0.11 10.25
C LEU A 249 6.77 0.63 8.95
N GLY A 250 5.62 0.05 8.57
CA GLY A 250 4.84 0.52 7.43
C GLY A 250 4.39 1.98 7.59
N THR A 251 3.93 2.35 8.78
CA THR A 251 3.54 3.73 9.11
C THR A 251 4.71 4.71 9.00
N VAL A 252 5.91 4.33 9.43
CA VAL A 252 7.12 5.17 9.30
C VAL A 252 7.50 5.38 7.85
N PHE A 253 7.47 4.34 7.02
CA PHE A 253 7.71 4.47 5.57
C PHE A 253 6.64 5.31 4.88
N LEU A 254 5.38 5.15 5.29
CA LEU A 254 4.28 5.96 4.77
C LEU A 254 4.46 7.43 5.15
N TRP A 255 4.79 7.74 6.41
CA TRP A 255 5.06 9.11 6.83
C TRP A 255 6.23 9.70 6.06
N PHE A 256 7.37 9.01 6.01
CA PHE A 256 8.55 9.44 5.24
C PHE A 256 8.19 9.74 3.78
N GLY A 257 7.50 8.80 3.13
CA GLY A 257 7.08 8.95 1.75
C GLY A 257 6.08 10.09 1.53
N TRP A 258 5.18 10.31 2.50
CA TRP A 258 4.17 11.36 2.43
C TRP A 258 4.76 12.78 2.37
N LEU A 259 5.95 12.97 2.94
CA LEU A 259 6.65 14.26 2.81
C LEU A 259 7.08 14.52 1.36
N GLY A 260 7.42 13.47 0.60
CA GLY A 260 7.63 13.55 -0.85
C GLY A 260 6.32 13.63 -1.63
N PHE A 261 5.26 12.98 -1.14
CA PHE A 261 3.93 12.99 -1.74
C PHE A 261 3.29 14.39 -1.71
N ASN A 262 3.20 14.99 -0.53
CA ASN A 262 2.61 16.31 -0.36
C ASN A 262 3.62 17.42 -0.71
N GLY A 263 4.86 17.33 -0.24
CA GLY A 263 5.87 18.34 -0.54
C GLY A 263 6.17 18.44 -2.04
N GLY A 264 6.37 17.30 -2.71
CA GLY A 264 6.65 17.25 -4.15
C GLY A 264 5.49 17.70 -5.04
N SER A 265 4.25 17.75 -4.53
CA SER A 265 3.09 18.28 -5.26
C SER A 265 3.16 19.81 -5.47
N ALA A 266 4.19 20.48 -4.95
CA ALA A 266 4.54 21.85 -5.33
C ALA A 266 5.38 21.93 -6.62
N PHE A 267 5.83 20.78 -7.15
CA PHE A 267 6.63 20.65 -8.36
C PHE A 267 7.93 21.47 -8.38
N GLY A 268 8.51 21.76 -7.22
CA GLY A 268 9.76 22.47 -7.08
C GLY A 268 10.20 22.61 -5.61
N ALA A 269 11.47 22.95 -5.40
CA ALA A 269 12.09 23.16 -4.11
C ALA A 269 11.77 24.57 -3.59
N ASN A 270 10.48 24.84 -3.32
CA ASN A 270 9.93 26.16 -2.99
C ASN A 270 9.30 26.21 -1.57
N LEU A 271 8.85 27.40 -1.17
CA LEU A 271 8.25 27.61 0.14
C LEU A 271 6.89 26.91 0.28
N ARG A 272 6.14 26.71 -0.82
CA ARG A 272 4.90 25.92 -0.82
C ARG A 272 5.16 24.44 -0.50
N ALA A 273 6.24 23.86 -1.03
CA ALA A 273 6.68 22.50 -0.68
C ALA A 273 6.98 22.38 0.82
N THR A 274 7.70 23.36 1.37
CA THR A 274 8.04 23.41 2.80
C THR A 274 6.78 23.52 3.67
N MET A 275 5.83 24.36 3.27
CA MET A 275 4.53 24.49 3.93
C MET A 275 3.73 23.18 3.89
N ALA A 276 3.70 22.49 2.74
CA ALA A 276 3.02 21.21 2.62
C ALA A 276 3.63 20.14 3.53
N CYS A 277 4.96 20.07 3.63
CA CYS A 277 5.64 19.18 4.58
C CYS A 277 5.26 19.47 6.04
N TRP A 278 5.24 20.75 6.44
CA TRP A 278 4.83 21.14 7.80
C TRP A 278 3.38 20.77 8.09
N ASN A 279 2.47 21.10 7.17
CA ASN A 279 1.05 20.80 7.32
C ASN A 279 0.79 19.29 7.39
N SER A 280 1.53 18.49 6.63
CA SER A 280 1.44 17.03 6.67
C SER A 280 1.88 16.48 8.02
N ASN A 281 3.03 16.93 8.53
CA ASN A 281 3.54 16.53 9.84
C ASN A 281 2.58 16.90 10.98
N LEU A 282 2.05 18.13 10.97
CA LEU A 282 1.12 18.61 12.00
C LEU A 282 -0.19 17.82 11.96
N ALA A 283 -0.80 17.65 10.78
CA ALA A 283 -2.03 16.89 10.65
C ALA A 283 -1.87 15.44 11.13
N ALA A 284 -0.77 14.78 10.73
CA ALA A 284 -0.44 13.42 11.17
C ALA A 284 -0.33 13.31 12.70
N ALA A 285 0.50 14.17 13.31
CA ALA A 285 0.75 14.13 14.74
C ALA A 285 -0.51 14.40 15.57
N PHE A 286 -1.30 15.43 15.20
CA PHE A 286 -2.51 15.79 15.94
C PHE A 286 -3.66 14.79 15.73
N ALA A 287 -3.76 14.16 14.56
CA ALA A 287 -4.69 13.06 14.34
C ALA A 287 -4.33 11.82 15.16
N ALA A 288 -3.04 11.46 15.23
CA ALA A 288 -2.56 10.37 16.07
C ALA A 288 -2.85 10.62 17.55
N ILE A 289 -2.57 11.83 18.06
CA ILE A 289 -2.88 12.22 19.44
C ILE A 289 -4.38 12.10 19.72
N ALA A 290 -5.22 12.67 18.84
CA ALA A 290 -6.67 12.63 19.01
C ALA A 290 -7.21 11.19 19.03
N TRP A 291 -6.74 10.35 18.11
CA TRP A 291 -7.14 8.94 18.02
C TRP A 291 -6.74 8.16 19.28
N VAL A 292 -5.49 8.30 19.73
CA VAL A 292 -4.98 7.60 20.91
C VAL A 292 -5.73 8.02 22.18
N ILE A 293 -6.06 9.30 22.32
CA ILE A 293 -6.87 9.78 23.46
C ILE A 293 -8.28 9.17 23.44
N LEU A 294 -8.89 9.04 22.26
CA LEU A 294 -10.20 8.39 22.11
C LEU A 294 -10.18 6.90 22.46
N ASP A 295 -9.15 6.17 22.01
CA ASP A 295 -8.97 4.77 22.35
C ASP A 295 -8.72 4.59 23.85
N TRP A 296 -7.88 5.46 24.43
CA TRP A 296 -7.57 5.44 25.86
C TRP A 296 -8.80 5.68 26.74
N ARG A 297 -9.76 6.52 26.29
CA ARG A 297 -11.01 6.77 27.02
C ARG A 297 -11.76 5.48 27.37
N LEU A 298 -11.82 4.52 26.43
CA LEU A 298 -12.57 3.28 26.59
C LEU A 298 -11.71 2.15 27.15
N ALA A 299 -10.50 1.96 26.60
CA ALA A 299 -9.64 0.83 26.94
C ALA A 299 -8.73 1.09 28.15
N ARG A 300 -8.55 2.35 28.55
CA ARG A 300 -7.61 2.82 29.60
C ARG A 300 -6.17 2.35 29.36
N LYS A 301 -5.81 2.13 28.09
CA LYS A 301 -4.50 1.69 27.62
C LYS A 301 -4.09 2.51 26.40
N TRP A 302 -2.80 2.67 26.20
CA TRP A 302 -2.22 3.40 25.06
C TRP A 302 -2.10 2.46 23.85
N SER A 303 -2.77 2.81 22.74
CA SER A 303 -2.87 1.98 21.55
C SER A 303 -1.82 2.39 20.50
N MET A 304 -0.83 1.51 20.25
CA MET A 304 0.13 1.73 19.16
C MET A 304 -0.55 1.64 17.79
N VAL A 305 -1.48 0.70 17.62
CA VAL A 305 -2.28 0.58 16.39
C VAL A 305 -3.12 1.84 16.18
N GLY A 306 -3.73 2.37 17.24
CA GLY A 306 -4.48 3.63 17.18
C GLY A 306 -3.61 4.83 16.84
N TRP A 307 -2.37 4.88 17.34
CA TRP A 307 -1.40 5.91 16.93
C TRP A 307 -1.08 5.81 15.43
N CYS A 308 -0.87 4.59 14.91
CA CYS A 308 -0.62 4.37 13.48
C CYS A 308 -1.83 4.78 12.62
N SER A 309 -3.02 4.28 12.93
CA SER A 309 -4.26 4.62 12.22
C SER A 309 -4.57 6.12 12.23
N GLY A 310 -4.38 6.78 13.37
CA GLY A 310 -4.54 8.23 13.48
C GLY A 310 -3.49 8.98 12.66
N THR A 311 -2.24 8.54 12.67
CA THR A 311 -1.16 9.11 11.85
C THR A 311 -1.50 9.04 10.36
N ILE A 312 -1.88 7.86 9.86
CA ILE A 312 -2.25 7.66 8.46
C ILE A 312 -3.46 8.52 8.10
N SER A 313 -4.53 8.48 8.89
CA SER A 313 -5.72 9.29 8.63
C SER A 313 -5.40 10.79 8.54
N GLY A 314 -4.54 11.30 9.44
CA GLY A 314 -4.11 12.70 9.42
C GLY A 314 -3.30 13.05 8.16
N LEU A 315 -2.39 12.16 7.73
CA LEU A 315 -1.63 12.32 6.50
C LEU A 315 -2.54 12.32 5.26
N VAL A 316 -3.51 11.39 5.21
CA VAL A 316 -4.54 11.32 4.18
C VAL A 316 -5.32 12.62 4.09
N ALA A 317 -5.81 13.14 5.22
CA ALA A 317 -6.58 14.38 5.19
C ALA A 317 -5.72 15.59 4.78
N ALA A 318 -4.41 15.56 5.06
CA ALA A 318 -3.46 16.55 4.60
C ALA A 318 -3.17 16.45 3.09
N THR A 319 -3.36 15.30 2.44
CA THR A 319 -3.13 15.10 1.00
C THR A 319 -3.80 16.18 0.14
N PRO A 320 -5.13 16.38 0.19
CA PRO A 320 -5.75 17.44 -0.60
C PRO A 320 -5.44 18.86 -0.10
N ALA A 321 -5.02 19.04 1.16
CA ALA A 321 -5.08 20.35 1.84
C ALA A 321 -3.74 21.01 2.19
N SER A 322 -2.67 20.24 2.29
CA SER A 322 -1.38 20.67 2.83
C SER A 322 -0.73 21.84 2.08
N GLY A 323 -0.97 21.97 0.77
CA GLY A 323 -0.51 23.11 -0.04
C GLY A 323 -1.52 24.25 -0.22
N PHE A 324 -2.60 24.27 0.55
CA PHE A 324 -3.65 25.30 0.50
C PHE A 324 -3.91 25.98 1.84
N ILE A 325 -3.74 25.26 2.95
CA ILE A 325 -4.10 25.74 4.29
C ILE A 325 -2.89 26.24 5.09
N THR A 326 -3.15 27.01 6.13
CA THR A 326 -2.14 27.50 7.08
C THR A 326 -1.74 26.43 8.12
N PRO A 327 -0.59 26.59 8.81
CA PRO A 327 -0.13 25.63 9.83
C PRO A 327 -1.09 25.45 11.00
N TRP A 328 -1.81 26.48 11.41
CA TRP A 328 -2.82 26.34 12.46
C TRP A 328 -4.07 25.59 11.93
N GLY A 329 -4.41 25.75 10.64
CA GLY A 329 -5.50 25.03 10.00
C GLY A 329 -5.23 23.52 9.92
N SER A 330 -3.98 23.11 9.71
CA SER A 330 -3.59 21.70 9.68
C SER A 330 -3.64 21.02 11.06
N VAL A 331 -3.45 21.76 12.15
CA VAL A 331 -3.69 21.25 13.52
C VAL A 331 -5.18 20.92 13.71
N VAL A 332 -6.07 21.83 13.32
CA VAL A 332 -7.53 21.60 13.39
C VAL A 332 -7.93 20.42 12.51
N LEU A 333 -7.36 20.33 11.29
CA LEU A 333 -7.55 19.21 10.37
C LEU A 333 -7.17 17.88 11.03
N GLY A 334 -5.98 17.81 11.64
CA GLY A 334 -5.50 16.61 12.33
C GLY A 334 -6.46 16.17 13.43
N VAL A 335 -6.83 17.07 14.35
CA VAL A 335 -7.75 16.75 15.46
C VAL A 335 -9.11 16.26 14.95
N VAL A 336 -9.72 16.97 14.01
CA VAL A 336 -11.03 16.60 13.46
C VAL A 336 -10.96 15.25 12.75
N THR A 337 -9.92 15.04 11.94
CA THR A 337 -9.72 13.80 11.19
C THR A 337 -9.52 12.61 12.14
N GLY A 338 -8.65 12.74 13.14
CA GLY A 338 -8.41 11.66 14.10
C GLY A 338 -9.68 11.26 14.85
N ILE A 339 -10.55 12.23 15.18
CA ILE A 339 -11.84 11.95 15.82
C ILE A 339 -12.80 11.26 14.86
N VAL A 340 -13.02 11.83 13.67
CA VAL A 340 -14.03 11.35 12.73
C VAL A 340 -13.65 9.99 12.17
N CYS A 341 -12.39 9.77 11.77
CA CYS A 341 -11.94 8.51 11.21
C CYS A 341 -11.95 7.37 12.24
N ASN A 342 -11.64 7.64 13.52
CA ASN A 342 -11.77 6.65 14.59
C ASN A 342 -13.22 6.13 14.68
N TYR A 343 -14.21 7.01 14.68
CA TYR A 343 -15.62 6.59 14.66
C TYR A 343 -16.04 5.98 13.32
N ALA A 344 -15.46 6.43 12.21
CA ALA A 344 -15.75 5.90 10.87
C ALA A 344 -15.41 4.41 10.72
N THR A 345 -14.43 3.89 11.49
CA THR A 345 -14.15 2.43 11.55
C THR A 345 -15.37 1.59 11.94
N LYS A 346 -16.40 2.20 12.55
CA LYS A 346 -17.65 1.51 12.92
C LYS A 346 -18.68 1.46 11.80
N VAL A 347 -18.53 2.28 10.75
CA VAL A 347 -19.48 2.36 9.63
C VAL A 347 -19.63 1.01 8.93
N LYS A 348 -18.53 0.24 8.82
CA LYS A 348 -18.51 -1.08 8.18
C LYS A 348 -19.52 -2.08 8.79
N TYR A 349 -19.79 -1.97 10.10
CA TYR A 349 -20.81 -2.80 10.76
C TYR A 349 -22.24 -2.40 10.39
N TRP A 350 -22.47 -1.11 10.10
CA TRP A 350 -23.78 -0.56 9.76
C TRP A 350 -24.14 -0.84 8.30
N ILE A 351 -23.21 -0.56 7.39
CA ILE A 351 -23.38 -0.81 5.94
C ILE A 351 -23.15 -2.28 5.56
N ARG A 352 -22.72 -3.08 6.52
CA ARG A 352 -22.58 -4.52 6.39
C ARG A 352 -21.54 -4.98 5.37
N ILE A 353 -20.52 -4.17 5.06
CA ILE A 353 -19.41 -4.52 4.18
C ILE A 353 -18.15 -4.78 5.03
N ASP A 354 -17.44 -5.88 4.78
CA ASP A 354 -16.21 -6.23 5.51
C ASP A 354 -14.99 -5.56 4.87
N ASP A 355 -14.81 -4.28 5.19
CA ASP A 355 -13.57 -3.54 4.92
C ASP A 355 -12.46 -4.03 5.86
N SER A 356 -11.54 -4.81 5.30
CA SER A 356 -10.61 -5.63 6.07
C SER A 356 -9.58 -4.83 6.86
N MET A 357 -9.11 -3.75 6.26
CA MET A 357 -8.01 -2.91 6.73
C MET A 357 -8.49 -1.49 7.06
N ASP A 358 -9.80 -1.28 7.19
CA ASP A 358 -10.40 0.03 7.44
C ASP A 358 -10.01 1.10 6.39
N VAL A 359 -9.77 0.68 5.14
CA VAL A 359 -9.33 1.54 4.04
C VAL A 359 -10.36 2.64 3.76
N PHE A 360 -11.65 2.34 3.84
CA PHE A 360 -12.70 3.34 3.67
C PHE A 360 -12.65 4.42 4.76
N ALA A 361 -12.38 4.04 6.01
CA ALA A 361 -12.34 4.98 7.13
C ALA A 361 -11.06 5.83 7.11
N GLU A 362 -9.90 5.20 6.89
CA GLU A 362 -8.60 5.88 6.92
C GLU A 362 -8.29 6.64 5.64
N HIS A 363 -8.74 6.18 4.46
CA HIS A 363 -8.50 6.86 3.18
C HIS A 363 -9.74 7.61 2.67
N GLY A 364 -10.86 6.92 2.52
CA GLY A 364 -12.08 7.51 1.94
C GLY A 364 -12.63 8.67 2.77
N VAL A 365 -12.90 8.44 4.05
CA VAL A 365 -13.47 9.46 4.95
C VAL A 365 -12.47 10.58 5.25
N ALA A 366 -11.20 10.27 5.49
CA ALA A 366 -10.18 11.29 5.71
C ALA A 366 -9.97 12.18 4.47
N GLY A 367 -9.97 11.60 3.26
CA GLY A 367 -9.90 12.34 1.99
C GLY A 367 -11.07 13.31 1.81
N ILE A 368 -12.28 12.89 2.19
CA ILE A 368 -13.48 13.77 2.22
C ILE A 368 -13.26 14.94 3.17
N ILE A 369 -12.78 14.68 4.39
CA ILE A 369 -12.52 15.72 5.40
C ILE A 369 -11.50 16.73 4.87
N GLY A 370 -10.39 16.25 4.30
CA GLY A 370 -9.35 17.10 3.72
C GLY A 370 -9.89 18.02 2.61
N LEU A 371 -10.69 17.49 1.69
CA LEU A 371 -11.31 18.28 0.63
C LEU A 371 -12.32 19.31 1.15
N ILE A 372 -13.05 19.00 2.24
CA ILE A 372 -13.93 19.98 2.90
C ILE A 372 -13.09 21.10 3.55
N PHE A 373 -11.97 20.75 4.18
CA PHE A 373 -11.09 21.74 4.83
C PHE A 373 -10.51 22.75 3.83
N ASN A 374 -10.28 22.36 2.58
CA ASN A 374 -9.92 23.29 1.53
C ASN A 374 -10.97 24.41 1.35
N ALA A 375 -12.25 24.06 1.33
CA ALA A 375 -13.31 25.04 1.22
C ALA A 375 -13.39 26.00 2.42
N LEU A 376 -12.95 25.57 3.60
CA LEU A 376 -13.02 26.38 4.82
C LEU A 376 -11.75 27.21 5.03
N PHE A 377 -10.58 26.60 4.94
CA PHE A 377 -9.31 27.16 5.39
C PHE A 377 -8.31 27.43 4.25
N GLY A 378 -8.62 27.05 3.01
CA GLY A 378 -7.76 27.34 1.86
C GLY A 378 -7.56 28.85 1.65
N THR A 379 -6.35 29.26 1.28
CA THR A 379 -6.02 30.67 1.06
C THR A 379 -5.05 30.85 -0.10
N ASP A 380 -5.29 31.91 -0.89
CA ASP A 380 -4.45 32.36 -2.00
C ASP A 380 -3.01 32.67 -1.55
N ALA A 381 -2.82 33.10 -0.30
CA ALA A 381 -1.52 33.40 0.26
C ALA A 381 -0.61 32.17 0.32
N ILE A 382 -1.15 30.97 0.60
CA ILE A 382 -0.38 29.72 0.60
C ILE A 382 -0.20 29.17 -0.82
N VAL A 383 -1.23 29.30 -1.67
CA VAL A 383 -1.18 28.91 -3.08
C VAL A 383 -0.03 29.61 -3.81
N GLY A 384 0.14 30.91 -3.59
CA GLY A 384 1.16 31.73 -4.28
C GLY A 384 2.61 31.49 -3.84
N LEU A 385 2.87 30.64 -2.83
CA LEU A 385 4.23 30.43 -2.28
C LEU A 385 5.17 29.64 -3.19
N ASP A 386 4.68 29.13 -4.32
CA ASP A 386 5.50 28.45 -5.33
C ASP A 386 6.05 29.42 -6.40
N GLY A 387 5.61 30.68 -6.40
CA GLY A 387 6.01 31.68 -7.40
C GLY A 387 5.41 31.48 -8.79
N VAL A 388 4.59 30.43 -9.00
CA VAL A 388 3.93 30.10 -10.27
C VAL A 388 2.44 30.42 -10.21
N ASN A 389 1.80 30.07 -9.09
CA ASN A 389 0.36 30.23 -8.88
C ASN A 389 0.02 31.55 -8.15
N VAL A 390 0.88 32.56 -8.28
CA VAL A 390 0.68 33.89 -7.67
C VAL A 390 -0.55 34.55 -8.28
N GLY A 391 -1.54 34.87 -7.44
CA GLY A 391 -2.79 35.46 -7.90
C GLY A 391 -3.64 34.51 -8.73
N ALA A 392 -3.47 33.18 -8.56
CA ALA A 392 -4.29 32.20 -9.26
C ALA A 392 -5.78 32.44 -9.01
N GLU A 393 -6.55 32.41 -10.10
CA GLU A 393 -8.00 32.57 -10.11
C GLU A 393 -8.66 31.32 -10.67
N ASN A 394 -9.86 31.04 -10.19
CA ASN A 394 -10.72 30.02 -10.74
C ASN A 394 -11.07 30.40 -12.19
N PRO A 395 -10.73 29.56 -13.20
CA PRO A 395 -10.94 29.90 -14.61
C PRO A 395 -12.40 30.16 -14.99
N THR A 396 -13.34 29.55 -14.27
CA THR A 396 -14.78 29.66 -14.55
C THR A 396 -15.41 30.87 -13.87
N THR A 397 -14.96 31.22 -12.67
CA THR A 397 -15.63 32.25 -11.85
C THR A 397 -14.84 33.54 -11.69
N GLY A 398 -13.54 33.55 -12.04
CA GLY A 398 -12.65 34.69 -11.84
C GLY A 398 -12.36 35.01 -10.37
N THR A 399 -12.80 34.16 -9.43
CA THR A 399 -12.50 34.36 -8.00
C THR A 399 -11.13 33.80 -7.68
N LYS A 400 -10.40 34.45 -6.78
CA LYS A 400 -9.15 33.91 -6.24
C LYS A 400 -9.30 32.47 -5.72
N VAL A 401 -8.28 31.65 -5.92
CA VAL A 401 -8.22 30.29 -5.38
C VAL A 401 -8.10 30.35 -3.86
N GLY A 402 -9.07 29.76 -3.17
CA GLY A 402 -9.13 29.71 -1.71
C GLY A 402 -10.55 29.50 -1.22
N GLY A 403 -10.70 29.35 0.09
CA GLY A 403 -11.96 29.03 0.76
C GLY A 403 -12.57 30.21 1.52
N TRP A 404 -13.32 29.88 2.57
CA TRP A 404 -14.02 30.83 3.41
C TRP A 404 -13.09 31.83 4.12
N LEU A 405 -11.85 31.42 4.41
CA LEU A 405 -10.84 32.29 5.03
C LEU A 405 -10.57 33.58 4.22
N ILE A 406 -10.75 33.53 2.90
CA ILE A 406 -10.60 34.68 1.99
C ILE A 406 -11.96 35.17 1.43
N HIS A 407 -13.06 34.86 2.11
CA HIS A 407 -14.43 35.17 1.71
C HIS A 407 -14.92 34.52 0.40
N ASN A 408 -14.25 33.47 -0.07
CA ASN A 408 -14.73 32.67 -1.20
C ASN A 408 -15.66 31.54 -0.71
N TYR A 409 -16.92 31.89 -0.42
CA TYR A 409 -17.90 30.92 0.09
C TYR A 409 -18.32 29.87 -0.94
N ARG A 410 -18.11 30.14 -2.23
CA ARG A 410 -18.46 29.25 -3.34
C ARG A 410 -17.66 27.96 -3.30
N GLN A 411 -16.46 28.02 -2.75
CA GLN A 411 -15.57 26.86 -2.69
C GLN A 411 -16.21 25.66 -2.00
N LEU A 412 -17.12 25.87 -1.03
CA LEU A 412 -17.78 24.76 -0.34
C LEU A 412 -18.60 23.88 -1.28
N TYR A 413 -19.49 24.45 -2.10
CA TYR A 413 -20.30 23.63 -2.99
C TYR A 413 -19.45 23.01 -4.12
N ILE A 414 -18.36 23.67 -4.54
CA ILE A 414 -17.42 23.15 -5.53
C ILE A 414 -16.75 21.88 -5.01
N GLN A 415 -16.19 21.92 -3.79
CA GLN A 415 -15.58 20.76 -3.17
C GLN A 415 -16.60 19.64 -2.93
N ILE A 416 -17.81 19.96 -2.46
CA ILE A 416 -18.86 18.96 -2.23
C ILE A 416 -19.30 18.28 -3.54
N ALA A 417 -19.50 19.04 -4.62
CA ALA A 417 -19.83 18.48 -5.93
C ALA A 417 -18.73 17.52 -6.42
N TYR A 418 -17.47 17.91 -6.24
CA TYR A 418 -16.32 17.05 -6.56
C TYR A 418 -16.27 15.79 -5.71
N ILE A 419 -16.42 15.90 -4.39
CA ILE A 419 -16.47 14.75 -3.46
C ILE A 419 -17.57 13.77 -3.86
N VAL A 420 -18.78 14.25 -4.17
CA VAL A 420 -19.90 13.37 -4.55
C VAL A 420 -19.59 12.67 -5.88
N ALA A 421 -19.05 13.40 -6.86
CA ALA A 421 -18.67 12.83 -8.15
C ALA A 421 -17.58 11.76 -8.01
N THR A 422 -16.51 12.03 -7.25
CA THR A 422 -15.40 11.08 -7.06
C THR A 422 -15.84 9.86 -6.25
N CYS A 423 -16.59 10.05 -5.15
CA CYS A 423 -17.14 8.94 -4.36
C CYS A 423 -18.05 8.03 -5.20
N GLY A 424 -19.01 8.63 -5.92
CA GLY A 424 -19.96 7.89 -6.74
C GLY A 424 -19.26 7.12 -7.86
N TYR A 425 -18.37 7.80 -8.59
CA TYR A 425 -17.65 7.18 -9.72
C TYR A 425 -16.70 6.06 -9.26
N ALA A 426 -15.86 6.33 -8.25
CA ALA A 426 -14.90 5.35 -7.75
C ALA A 426 -15.59 4.09 -7.24
N PHE A 427 -16.68 4.23 -6.48
CA PHE A 427 -17.44 3.09 -5.96
C PHE A 427 -18.13 2.31 -7.08
N VAL A 428 -18.91 2.99 -7.93
CA VAL A 428 -19.74 2.35 -8.95
C VAL A 428 -18.87 1.66 -10.00
N MET A 429 -17.87 2.34 -10.54
CA MET A 429 -17.01 1.76 -11.58
C MET A 429 -16.17 0.60 -11.02
N SER A 430 -15.65 0.71 -9.80
CA SER A 430 -14.91 -0.40 -9.18
C SER A 430 -15.80 -1.60 -8.92
N ALA A 431 -17.06 -1.40 -8.50
CA ALA A 431 -18.02 -2.48 -8.36
C ALA A 431 -18.31 -3.17 -9.70
N ILE A 432 -18.52 -2.40 -10.77
CA ILE A 432 -18.73 -2.93 -12.13
C ILE A 432 -17.54 -3.77 -12.58
N ILE A 433 -16.31 -3.27 -12.40
CA ILE A 433 -15.09 -4.00 -12.77
C ILE A 433 -14.96 -5.29 -11.95
N ALA A 434 -15.15 -5.20 -10.63
CA ALA A 434 -15.06 -6.35 -9.74
C ALA A 434 -16.09 -7.43 -10.09
N TYR A 435 -17.35 -7.06 -10.32
CA TYR A 435 -18.38 -8.02 -10.78
C TYR A 435 -18.05 -8.60 -12.15
N GLY A 436 -17.59 -7.76 -13.10
CA GLY A 436 -17.20 -8.20 -14.44
C GLY A 436 -16.09 -9.24 -14.41
N ILE A 437 -15.05 -9.01 -13.61
CA ILE A 437 -13.95 -9.98 -13.43
C ILE A 437 -14.45 -11.26 -12.75
N ASN A 438 -15.30 -11.14 -11.73
CA ASN A 438 -15.81 -12.28 -11.00
C ASN A 438 -16.70 -13.21 -11.86
N MET A 439 -17.26 -12.71 -12.95
CA MET A 439 -18.03 -13.48 -13.93
C MET A 439 -17.16 -14.29 -14.90
N VAL A 440 -15.87 -13.96 -15.05
CA VAL A 440 -14.98 -14.64 -15.98
C VAL A 440 -14.44 -15.94 -15.35
N PRO A 441 -14.65 -17.12 -15.99
CA PRO A 441 -14.09 -18.38 -15.50
C PRO A 441 -12.57 -18.31 -15.33
N GLY A 442 -12.07 -18.76 -14.18
CA GLY A 442 -10.64 -18.66 -13.82
C GLY A 442 -10.25 -17.38 -13.07
N LEU A 443 -11.05 -16.30 -13.18
CA LEU A 443 -10.78 -15.00 -12.55
C LEU A 443 -11.70 -14.65 -11.37
N LYS A 444 -12.36 -15.64 -10.76
CA LYS A 444 -13.10 -15.44 -9.51
C LYS A 444 -12.23 -14.69 -8.50
N LEU A 445 -12.77 -13.60 -7.93
CA LEU A 445 -12.00 -12.73 -7.03
C LEU A 445 -11.70 -13.42 -5.70
N ARG A 446 -12.66 -14.17 -5.17
CA ARG A 446 -12.52 -14.85 -3.88
C ARG A 446 -11.87 -16.22 -4.03
N ALA A 447 -10.99 -16.55 -3.09
CA ALA A 447 -10.45 -17.90 -2.92
C ALA A 447 -11.51 -18.87 -2.38
N SER A 448 -11.21 -20.17 -2.39
CA SER A 448 -12.08 -21.17 -1.78
C SER A 448 -12.12 -21.02 -0.25
N GLU A 449 -13.14 -21.56 0.40
CA GLU A 449 -13.21 -21.54 1.87
C GLU A 449 -12.04 -22.32 2.50
N GLU A 450 -11.60 -23.41 1.85
CA GLU A 450 -10.43 -24.18 2.27
C GLU A 450 -9.13 -23.36 2.20
N ALA A 451 -8.94 -22.60 1.11
CA ALA A 451 -7.82 -21.68 0.98
C ALA A 451 -7.85 -20.56 2.04
N GLU A 452 -9.04 -20.02 2.35
CA GLU A 452 -9.21 -19.02 3.42
C GLU A 452 -8.84 -19.60 4.81
N LEU A 453 -9.05 -20.91 5.01
CA LEU A 453 -8.70 -21.63 6.24
C LEU A 453 -7.20 -21.97 6.33
N LEU A 454 -6.58 -22.47 5.25
CA LEU A 454 -5.13 -22.70 5.17
C LEU A 454 -4.35 -21.38 5.31
N GLY A 455 -4.81 -20.34 4.63
CA GLY A 455 -4.17 -19.03 4.56
C GLY A 455 -3.66 -18.73 3.16
N MET A 456 -3.78 -17.47 2.76
CA MET A 456 -3.44 -17.03 1.41
C MET A 456 -1.95 -17.13 1.07
N ASP A 457 -1.07 -17.18 2.07
CA ASP A 457 0.37 -17.35 1.84
C ASP A 457 0.66 -18.74 1.27
N ASP A 458 0.09 -19.79 1.86
CA ASP A 458 0.24 -21.17 1.39
C ASP A 458 -0.46 -21.39 0.04
N ASP A 459 -1.72 -20.93 -0.07
CA ASP A 459 -2.56 -21.18 -1.25
C ASP A 459 -2.11 -20.41 -2.51
N GLN A 460 -1.70 -19.14 -2.38
CA GLN A 460 -1.39 -18.30 -3.54
C GLN A 460 0.12 -18.17 -3.83
N LEU A 461 0.98 -18.37 -2.83
CA LEU A 461 2.43 -18.19 -2.97
C LEU A 461 3.22 -19.48 -2.78
N GLY A 462 2.75 -20.39 -1.92
CA GLY A 462 3.53 -21.57 -1.50
C GLY A 462 4.75 -21.23 -0.64
N GLU A 463 4.79 -20.00 -0.11
CA GLU A 463 5.86 -19.46 0.74
C GLU A 463 5.25 -18.75 1.95
N PHE A 464 6.00 -18.68 3.05
CA PHE A 464 5.53 -18.11 4.32
C PHE A 464 6.35 -16.89 4.73
N ALA A 465 5.69 -15.85 5.29
CA ALA A 465 6.40 -14.68 5.82
C ALA A 465 7.31 -15.02 7.01
N TYR A 466 6.90 -15.99 7.83
CA TYR A 466 7.62 -16.42 9.03
C TYR A 466 7.59 -17.92 9.18
N ASP A 467 8.72 -18.57 8.97
CA ASP A 467 8.91 -19.97 9.28
C ASP A 467 9.45 -20.10 10.72
N TYR A 468 8.55 -20.21 11.69
CA TYR A 468 8.94 -20.53 13.07
C TYR A 468 8.80 -22.04 13.36
N VAL A 469 8.87 -22.91 12.34
CA VAL A 469 8.86 -24.37 12.50
C VAL A 469 9.99 -25.02 11.69
N GLU A 470 11.23 -24.52 11.85
CA GLU A 470 12.41 -25.37 11.67
C GLU A 470 12.65 -26.25 12.92
N VAL A 471 11.61 -26.98 13.37
CA VAL A 471 11.77 -28.13 14.28
C VAL A 471 11.58 -29.45 13.52
N ARG A 472 11.01 -29.45 12.30
CA ARG A 472 10.70 -30.68 11.56
C ARG A 472 10.89 -30.51 10.06
N ARG A 473 12.13 -30.56 9.60
CA ARG A 473 12.47 -30.59 8.17
C ARG A 473 12.69 -32.01 7.61
N ASP A 474 12.67 -33.04 8.45
CA ASP A 474 12.73 -34.45 8.04
C ASP A 474 11.36 -35.13 8.11
N TYR A 475 10.82 -35.47 6.95
CA TYR A 475 9.59 -36.26 6.78
C TYR A 475 9.71 -37.69 7.35
N LEU A 476 10.93 -38.24 7.51
CA LEU A 476 11.15 -39.56 8.13
C LEU A 476 11.15 -39.55 9.67
N ALA A 477 11.16 -38.37 10.31
CA ALA A 477 11.18 -38.27 11.77
C ALA A 477 9.79 -38.39 12.42
N TRP A 478 8.71 -38.50 11.63
CA TRP A 478 7.35 -38.73 12.14
C TRP A 478 6.61 -39.84 11.38
N THR A 479 7.17 -41.05 11.38
CA THR A 479 6.33 -42.25 11.39
C THR A 479 6.22 -42.76 12.82
N PRO A 480 5.11 -42.47 13.54
CA PRO A 480 4.65 -43.42 14.54
C PRO A 480 4.34 -44.70 13.78
N GLN A 481 5.03 -45.80 14.07
CA GLN A 481 4.64 -47.12 13.58
C GLN A 481 3.16 -47.33 13.95
N LYS A 482 2.24 -47.21 12.99
CA LYS A 482 0.87 -47.69 13.17
C LYS A 482 0.87 -49.19 12.90
N SER A 483 1.07 -49.93 13.99
CA SER A 483 0.63 -51.30 14.26
C SER A 483 0.72 -52.31 13.12
N SER A 484 1.85 -53.01 13.01
CA SER A 484 1.89 -54.45 12.74
C SER A 484 3.32 -55.01 12.85
N GLN A 485 3.89 -55.02 14.05
CA GLN A 485 4.83 -56.07 14.45
C GLN A 485 4.56 -56.39 15.93
N LEU A 486 3.53 -57.18 16.19
CA LEU A 486 3.71 -58.26 17.15
C LEU A 486 4.73 -59.17 16.43
N GLU A 487 5.96 -59.34 16.89
CA GLU A 487 6.28 -60.38 17.88
C GLU A 487 7.68 -60.25 18.53
N ASP A 488 8.44 -59.17 18.32
CA ASP A 488 9.81 -59.08 18.85
C ASP A 488 9.90 -58.04 19.99
N GLY A 489 9.57 -58.48 21.21
CA GLY A 489 9.40 -57.66 22.43
C GLY A 489 10.64 -56.93 22.94
N HIS A 490 11.10 -55.91 22.21
CA HIS A 490 12.12 -54.98 22.70
C HIS A 490 11.48 -53.66 23.17
N GLU A 491 11.27 -53.55 24.49
CA GLU A 491 11.06 -52.26 25.16
C GLU A 491 12.37 -51.47 25.18
N ILE A 492 12.30 -50.18 24.82
CA ILE A 492 13.45 -49.27 24.92
C ILE A 492 13.60 -48.87 26.40
N PRO A 493 14.73 -49.20 27.05
CA PRO A 493 14.94 -48.90 28.47
C PRO A 493 14.88 -47.39 28.75
N HIS A 494 14.36 -47.04 29.93
CA HIS A 494 14.16 -45.65 30.35
C HIS A 494 15.44 -44.80 30.33
N ALA A 495 16.61 -45.43 30.45
CA ALA A 495 17.93 -44.79 30.39
C ALA A 495 18.29 -44.20 29.02
N ASP A 496 17.64 -44.65 27.93
CA ASP A 496 17.92 -44.19 26.56
C ASP A 496 16.94 -43.11 26.07
N ARG A 497 16.03 -42.64 26.94
CA ARG A 497 15.05 -41.58 26.64
C ARG A 497 15.64 -40.21 27.01
N TYR A 498 16.01 -39.39 26.02
CA TYR A 498 16.55 -38.05 26.26
C TYR A 498 15.44 -36.97 26.26
N GLY A 499 15.30 -36.26 27.38
CA GLY A 499 14.34 -35.17 27.56
C GLY A 499 14.15 -34.80 29.03
N ILE A 500 13.37 -33.75 29.31
CA ILE A 500 13.02 -33.35 30.69
C ILE A 500 12.08 -34.43 31.27
N GLY A 501 12.49 -35.09 32.35
CA GLY A 501 11.87 -36.32 32.89
C GLY A 501 10.35 -36.21 33.12
N ALA A 502 9.87 -35.02 33.51
CA ALA A 502 8.45 -34.73 33.72
C ALA A 502 7.55 -35.01 32.49
N HIS A 503 8.10 -35.06 31.29
CA HIS A 503 7.36 -35.43 30.07
C HIS A 503 7.32 -36.94 29.80
N SER A 504 8.29 -37.70 30.33
CA SER A 504 8.32 -39.17 30.21
C SER A 504 7.24 -39.79 31.08
N GLU A 505 7.03 -39.25 32.29
CA GLU A 505 6.03 -39.77 33.24
C GLU A 505 4.58 -39.46 32.84
N MET A 506 4.34 -38.40 32.09
CA MET A 506 3.01 -38.11 31.54
C MET A 506 2.55 -39.13 30.49
N LEU A 507 3.49 -39.82 29.82
CA LEU A 507 3.14 -40.91 28.89
C LEU A 507 2.62 -42.14 29.62
N GLU A 508 2.94 -42.27 30.91
CA GLU A 508 2.47 -43.34 31.80
C GLU A 508 1.23 -42.91 32.61
N GLY A 509 0.80 -41.65 32.48
CA GLY A 509 -0.47 -41.15 32.98
C GLY A 509 -0.44 -40.35 34.29
N HIS A 510 0.74 -39.94 34.77
CA HIS A 510 0.87 -39.15 36.01
C HIS A 510 0.84 -37.63 35.77
N THR A 511 0.43 -36.87 36.80
CA THR A 511 0.36 -35.39 36.73
C THR A 511 1.62 -34.71 37.30
N PRO A 512 1.98 -33.48 36.85
CA PRO A 512 3.24 -32.84 37.22
C PRO A 512 3.44 -32.58 38.73
N GLU A 513 2.38 -32.54 39.52
CA GLU A 513 2.46 -32.38 40.99
C GLU A 513 2.87 -33.67 41.72
N GLU A 514 2.67 -34.84 41.10
CA GLU A 514 3.03 -36.15 41.67
C GLU A 514 4.52 -36.45 41.45
N ALA A 515 5.06 -36.10 40.28
CA ALA A 515 6.47 -36.23 39.92
C ALA A 515 7.42 -35.48 40.89
N CYS A 516 6.97 -34.33 41.41
CA CYS A 516 7.79 -33.49 42.27
C CYS A 516 7.89 -33.98 43.73
N LYS A 517 7.01 -34.90 44.16
CA LYS A 517 7.08 -35.49 45.50
C LYS A 517 7.99 -36.72 45.55
N GLN A 518 8.13 -37.42 44.43
CA GLN A 518 8.93 -38.64 44.34
C GLN A 518 10.43 -38.37 44.30
N SER A 519 10.83 -37.23 43.72
CA SER A 519 12.25 -36.81 43.68
C SER A 519 12.85 -36.45 45.04
N ASP A 520 12.02 -36.14 46.04
CA ASP A 520 12.51 -35.80 47.40
C ASP A 520 12.64 -37.03 48.32
N GLU A 521 12.07 -38.20 47.96
CA GLU A 521 12.12 -39.42 48.78
C GLU A 521 13.28 -40.38 48.40
N ASP A 522 13.78 -40.33 47.16
CA ASP A 522 14.73 -41.33 46.63
C ASP A 522 16.22 -41.04 46.96
N ASP A 523 16.57 -39.87 47.53
CA ASP A 523 17.98 -39.48 47.76
C ASP A 523 18.50 -39.80 49.19
N GLU A 524 17.67 -40.35 50.09
CA GLU A 524 18.05 -40.58 51.51
C GLU A 524 18.29 -42.03 51.97
N SER A 525 18.23 -43.08 51.11
CA SER A 525 18.47 -44.45 51.61
C SER A 525 19.26 -45.40 50.69
N ASN A 526 20.58 -45.24 50.70
CA ASN A 526 21.61 -46.23 51.07
C ASN A 526 21.46 -47.73 50.63
N GLY A 527 22.44 -48.26 49.87
CA GLY A 527 23.11 -49.52 50.25
C GLY A 527 23.39 -50.66 49.22
N GLN A 528 24.47 -50.53 48.43
CA GLN A 528 25.52 -51.58 48.17
C GLN A 528 25.24 -52.88 47.30
N PRO A 529 26.27 -53.65 46.82
CA PRO A 529 26.57 -53.86 45.37
C PRO A 529 26.65 -55.35 44.89
N ALA A 530 26.73 -55.61 43.57
CA ALA A 530 27.23 -56.90 43.04
C ALA A 530 27.73 -56.88 41.56
N GLU A 531 28.87 -57.52 41.34
CA GLU A 531 29.61 -57.74 40.07
C GLU A 531 29.27 -59.08 39.36
N THR A 532 29.32 -59.07 38.02
CA THR A 532 29.73 -60.13 37.04
C THR A 532 29.00 -61.48 36.92
N THR A 533 28.62 -61.88 35.69
CA THR A 533 29.24 -62.97 34.85
C THR A 533 28.35 -63.45 33.69
N ALA A 534 29.01 -63.93 32.61
CA ALA A 534 28.46 -64.32 31.31
C ALA A 534 27.98 -65.79 31.21
N SER A 535 27.16 -66.12 30.20
CA SER A 535 27.14 -67.46 29.57
C SER A 535 26.48 -67.49 28.16
N ARG A 536 27.15 -68.20 27.22
CA ARG A 536 26.67 -68.79 25.94
C ARG A 536 26.34 -70.29 26.23
N PRO A 537 25.55 -71.08 25.44
CA PRO A 537 25.86 -71.48 24.04
C PRO A 537 24.71 -72.01 23.11
N ALA A 538 25.08 -72.35 21.85
CA ALA A 538 24.65 -73.44 20.91
C ALA A 538 23.14 -73.66 20.56
N ALA A 539 22.67 -73.69 19.30
CA ALA A 539 22.92 -74.53 18.09
C ALA A 539 22.09 -75.84 18.01
N GLU A 540 21.17 -75.95 17.04
CA GLU A 540 20.59 -77.15 16.35
C GLU A 540 19.74 -76.65 15.15
N GLN A 541 19.56 -77.24 13.96
CA GLN A 541 19.99 -78.47 13.29
C GLN A 541 19.73 -78.32 11.75
N HIS A 542 20.42 -79.13 10.95
CA HIS A 542 20.51 -79.18 9.48
C HIS A 542 19.28 -79.70 8.69
N SER A 543 19.22 -79.32 7.39
CA SER A 543 18.99 -80.15 6.16
C SER A 543 17.87 -79.61 5.24
N ALA A 544 17.82 -79.80 3.91
CA ALA A 544 18.75 -80.06 2.81
C ALA A 544 17.94 -79.97 1.49
N SER A 545 18.61 -79.88 0.34
CA SER A 545 18.14 -80.18 -1.05
C SER A 545 17.37 -79.07 -1.79
N GLU A 546 18.03 -78.34 -2.69
CA GLU A 546 18.10 -78.56 -4.16
C GLU A 546 16.75 -78.47 -4.92
N ARG A 547 16.61 -77.48 -5.80
CA ARG A 547 16.63 -77.71 -7.27
C ARG A 547 16.46 -76.44 -8.10
N THR A 548 17.31 -76.42 -9.12
CA THR A 548 17.55 -75.52 -10.23
C THR A 548 16.38 -75.48 -11.25
N LYS A 549 16.39 -74.41 -12.08
CA LYS A 549 16.22 -74.36 -13.55
C LYS A 549 14.99 -73.63 -14.16
N THR A 550 15.31 -72.52 -14.89
CA THR A 550 14.93 -72.13 -16.28
C THR A 550 13.45 -71.93 -16.63
N LEU A 551 12.98 -71.11 -17.60
CA LEU A 551 13.44 -70.16 -18.63
C LEU A 551 12.12 -69.66 -19.32
N VAL A 552 12.14 -68.50 -20.00
CA VAL A 552 11.36 -68.18 -21.24
C VAL A 552 9.84 -67.89 -21.03
N ASP A 553 9.18 -66.85 -21.57
CA ASP A 553 9.15 -66.35 -22.95
C ASP A 553 8.62 -64.91 -23.10
N GLN A 554 8.96 -64.31 -24.24
CA GLN A 554 8.44 -63.04 -24.82
C GLN A 554 7.16 -63.27 -25.66
N GLU A 555 6.65 -62.17 -26.25
CA GLU A 555 5.58 -62.02 -27.27
C GLU A 555 4.17 -61.70 -26.71
N LYS A 556 3.33 -60.80 -27.25
CA LYS A 556 3.37 -59.92 -28.44
C LYS A 556 2.17 -58.94 -28.38
N THR A 557 2.40 -57.70 -28.81
CA THR A 557 1.54 -56.78 -29.61
C THR A 557 0.01 -56.72 -29.43
N ALA A 558 -0.51 -55.53 -29.09
CA ALA A 558 -1.17 -54.60 -30.03
C ALA A 558 -1.18 -53.17 -29.45
#